data_AF-A0A959YPU5-F1
#
_entry.id   AF-A0A959YPU5-F1
#
_cell.length_a   1.000
_cell.length_b   1.000
_cell.length_c   1.000
_cell.angle_alpha   90.00
_cell.angle_beta   90.00
_cell.angle_gamma   90.00
#
_symmetry.space_group_name_H-M   'P 1'
#
loop_
_entity.id
_entity.type
_entity.pdbx_description
1 polymer ?
#
loop_
_entity_poly.entity_id
_entity_poly.type
_entity_poly.pdbx_seq_one_letter_code
_entity_poly.pdbx_strand_id
1 'polypeptide(L)'
;MGFVVDTVKSVGKAIGGVGDTLGGKAAYNPDEAAFKNAEINKQIALANQGATVSRGQSNLAEQQQIEARAKEIQLAQALGIISQDQAAIALSSLAEQGALAQQQQANINALTAQAEGQGPSLAQDFLTNATDRANKQILGQIASQRGVQPGQSLRVGLNTIGASNQQAASDAATLKLQEQMAARQQLAGALANTRGQAAEQGSGATSAQLAATGQQSSVVGNTRAQDLQSKQLAEEAALKKQTLATSSAEANRQAQIEKERIKAGLASDARKAQSELTAGIGGAAAAAASDKNLKKDEKIADMSVKNFLDALKAHEYKYKEEAQGLPGVDNKKHISPMAQEFEKSDMGKGMVVDTPEGKIVDYAKSAGALFASLAHINDRLKKIEEEEKNA
;
A
#
# COMPACT_ATOMS: atom_id res chain seq x y z
N MET A 1 24.57 -11.29 71.17
CA MET A 1 23.64 -10.32 70.55
C MET A 1 24.19 -10.04 69.16
N GLY A 2 23.57 -10.32 68.02
CA GLY A 2 22.26 -10.87 67.66
C GLY A 2 22.07 -10.60 66.16
N PHE A 3 21.69 -11.65 65.40
CA PHE A 3 20.96 -11.66 64.12
C PHE A 3 21.63 -11.04 62.84
N VAL A 4 21.97 -11.82 61.77
CA VAL A 4 21.12 -12.48 60.71
C VAL A 4 20.71 -11.46 59.62
N VAL A 5 20.72 -11.64 58.29
CA VAL A 5 21.01 -12.70 57.29
C VAL A 5 21.05 -11.99 55.90
N ASP A 6 22.01 -12.31 55.04
CA ASP A 6 21.90 -12.98 53.72
C ASP A 6 20.70 -12.61 52.81
N THR A 7 20.98 -12.38 51.51
CA THR A 7 20.18 -12.68 50.29
C THR A 7 20.45 -11.62 49.20
N VAL A 8 21.23 -11.95 48.16
CA VAL A 8 20.87 -11.86 46.72
C VAL A 8 21.95 -12.60 45.91
N LYS A 9 21.72 -13.89 45.65
CA LYS A 9 22.34 -14.67 44.56
C LYS A 9 21.23 -15.48 43.91
N SER A 10 20.74 -15.04 42.75
CA SER A 10 20.24 -15.85 41.63
C SER A 10 19.24 -15.04 40.80
N VAL A 11 19.59 -14.67 39.57
CA VAL A 11 18.78 -14.83 38.35
C VAL A 11 19.74 -14.56 37.18
N GLY A 12 20.03 -15.57 36.36
CA GLY A 12 20.90 -15.40 35.19
C GLY A 12 21.49 -16.68 34.61
N LYS A 13 20.75 -17.79 34.64
CA LYS A 13 21.11 -19.03 33.91
C LYS A 13 19.83 -19.78 33.56
N ALA A 14 19.35 -19.61 32.34
CA ALA A 14 18.60 -20.61 31.57
C ALA A 14 18.06 -19.99 30.27
N ILE A 15 18.87 -19.95 29.21
CA ILE A 15 18.44 -20.25 27.82
C ILE A 15 19.68 -20.82 27.10
N GLY A 16 19.74 -22.15 26.95
CA GLY A 16 20.57 -22.83 25.96
C GLY A 16 19.96 -22.62 24.56
N GLY A 17 20.67 -22.73 23.44
CA GLY A 17 21.77 -23.63 23.14
C GLY A 17 21.36 -24.46 21.92
N VAL A 18 21.47 -23.89 20.71
CA VAL A 18 21.59 -24.61 19.42
C VAL A 18 22.31 -23.67 18.46
N GLY A 19 23.53 -24.03 18.04
CA GLY A 19 24.24 -23.31 16.97
C GLY A 19 25.73 -23.20 17.17
N ASP A 20 26.43 -24.31 17.41
CA ASP A 20 27.88 -24.33 17.52
C ASP A 20 28.46 -25.50 16.73
N THR A 21 28.34 -25.45 15.40
CA THR A 21 29.10 -26.29 14.47
C THR A 21 29.12 -25.64 13.08
N LEU A 22 29.95 -24.61 12.90
CA LEU A 22 30.69 -24.29 11.67
C LEU A 22 31.70 -23.18 12.01
N GLY A 23 32.84 -23.62 12.53
CA GLY A 23 33.93 -22.78 13.01
C GLY A 23 34.62 -22.04 11.87
N GLY A 24 34.11 -20.85 11.56
CA GLY A 24 34.85 -19.78 10.92
C GLY A 24 34.64 -18.51 11.75
N LYS A 25 35.40 -18.34 12.84
CA LYS A 25 35.41 -17.11 13.64
C LYS A 25 36.04 -15.98 12.82
N ALA A 26 35.31 -15.43 11.85
CA ALA A 26 35.57 -14.09 11.37
C ALA A 26 35.22 -13.16 12.52
N ALA A 27 36.23 -12.64 13.22
CA ALA A 27 36.04 -11.62 14.25
C ALA A 27 35.30 -10.45 13.59
N TYR A 28 34.02 -10.27 13.93
CA TYR A 28 33.26 -9.10 13.51
C TYR A 28 33.96 -7.87 14.08
N ASN A 29 34.67 -7.14 13.23
CA ASN A 29 35.31 -5.90 13.61
C ASN A 29 34.30 -4.77 13.35
N PRO A 30 33.66 -4.20 14.39
CA PRO A 30 32.67 -3.15 14.23
C PRO A 30 33.23 -1.91 13.52
N ASP A 31 34.54 -1.68 13.61
CA ASP A 31 35.21 -0.57 12.94
C ASP A 31 35.27 -0.77 11.42
N GLU A 32 35.38 -2.02 10.95
CA GLU A 32 35.37 -2.34 9.52
C GLU A 32 33.98 -2.18 8.90
N ALA A 33 32.92 -2.49 9.67
CA ALA A 33 31.54 -2.26 9.25
C ALA A 33 31.20 -0.76 9.17
N ALA A 34 31.67 0.04 10.13
CA ALA A 34 31.50 1.49 10.12
C ALA A 34 32.22 2.14 8.92
N PHE A 35 33.43 1.67 8.61
CA PHE A 35 34.20 2.15 7.45
C PHE A 35 33.53 1.82 6.12
N LYS A 36 33.04 0.57 5.95
CA LYS A 36 32.31 0.17 4.72
C LYS A 36 31.03 0.97 4.52
N ASN A 37 30.28 1.26 5.59
CA ASN A 37 29.09 2.10 5.50
C ASN A 37 29.42 3.56 5.14
N ALA A 38 30.51 4.12 5.68
CA ALA A 38 30.95 5.46 5.31
C ALA A 38 31.34 5.55 3.82
N GLU A 39 32.03 4.53 3.28
CA GLU A 39 32.42 4.48 1.88
C GLU A 39 31.21 4.32 0.94
N ILE A 40 30.22 3.49 1.30
CA ILE A 40 28.96 3.37 0.53
C ILE A 40 28.22 4.70 0.49
N ASN A 41 28.09 5.39 1.63
CA ASN A 41 27.43 6.70 1.69
C ASN A 41 28.15 7.76 0.86
N LYS A 42 29.49 7.72 0.84
CA LYS A 42 30.32 8.60 0.00
C LYS A 42 30.12 8.33 -1.50
N GLN A 43 30.04 7.06 -1.90
CA GLN A 43 29.77 6.69 -3.31
C GLN A 43 28.37 7.11 -3.76
N ILE A 44 27.35 6.95 -2.90
CA ILE A 44 25.99 7.45 -3.18
C ILE A 44 25.98 8.98 -3.34
N ALA A 45 26.68 9.70 -2.45
CA ALA A 45 26.76 11.16 -2.53
C ALA A 45 27.45 11.64 -3.83
N LEU A 46 28.53 10.97 -4.25
CA LEU A 46 29.23 11.26 -5.51
C LEU A 46 28.36 10.97 -6.73
N ALA A 47 27.61 9.87 -6.72
CA ALA A 47 26.66 9.55 -7.80
C ALA A 47 25.55 10.60 -7.92
N ASN A 48 25.02 11.09 -6.79
CA ASN A 48 24.00 12.14 -6.77
C ASN A 48 24.53 13.49 -7.26
N GLN A 49 25.79 13.84 -6.92
CA GLN A 49 26.43 15.04 -7.48
C GLN A 49 26.58 14.96 -9.00
N GLY A 50 27.02 13.81 -9.54
CA GLY A 50 27.12 13.60 -10.99
C GLY A 50 25.79 13.74 -11.73
N ALA A 51 24.71 13.19 -11.16
CA ALA A 51 23.36 13.31 -11.72
C ALA A 51 22.86 14.76 -11.73
N THR A 52 23.19 15.55 -10.71
CA THR A 52 22.77 16.95 -10.60
C THR A 52 23.48 17.83 -11.65
N VAL A 53 24.78 17.61 -11.86
CA VAL A 53 25.56 18.34 -12.88
C VAL A 53 25.08 18.01 -14.29
N SER A 54 24.77 16.74 -14.58
CA SER A 54 24.26 16.33 -15.91
C SER A 54 22.89 16.95 -16.23
N ARG A 55 22.00 17.14 -15.25
CA ARG A 55 20.70 17.81 -15.44
C ARG A 55 20.84 19.32 -15.62
N GLY A 56 21.79 19.95 -14.92
CA GLY A 56 22.10 21.37 -15.12
C GLY A 56 22.57 21.68 -16.55
N GLN A 57 23.35 20.78 -17.14
CA GLN A 57 23.85 20.92 -18.50
C GLN A 57 22.76 20.73 -19.57
N SER A 58 21.79 19.83 -19.38
CA SER A 58 20.68 19.67 -20.34
C SER A 58 19.78 20.90 -20.39
N ASN A 59 19.50 21.50 -19.24
CA ASN A 59 18.65 22.69 -19.15
C ASN A 59 19.29 23.89 -19.84
N LEU A 60 20.61 24.05 -19.71
CA LEU A 60 21.34 25.11 -20.39
C LEU A 60 21.32 24.95 -21.91
N ALA A 61 21.47 23.71 -22.41
CA ALA A 61 21.42 23.43 -23.85
C ALA A 61 20.03 23.68 -24.44
N GLU A 62 18.96 23.28 -23.74
CA GLU A 62 17.58 23.52 -24.17
C GLU A 62 17.24 25.02 -24.17
N GLN A 63 17.67 25.75 -23.15
CA GLN A 63 17.51 27.20 -23.07
C GLN A 63 18.27 27.92 -24.20
N GLN A 64 19.48 27.46 -24.54
CA GLN A 64 20.25 27.97 -25.68
C GLN A 64 19.55 27.68 -27.01
N GLN A 65 18.90 26.52 -27.18
CA GLN A 65 18.13 26.20 -28.39
C GLN A 65 16.89 27.07 -28.53
N ILE A 66 16.16 27.32 -27.44
CA ILE A 66 15.02 28.25 -27.43
C ILE A 66 15.48 29.66 -27.82
N GLU A 67 16.58 30.13 -27.23
CA GLU A 67 17.13 31.45 -27.57
C GLU A 67 17.60 31.53 -29.04
N ALA A 68 18.23 30.47 -29.55
CA ALA A 68 18.64 30.40 -30.95
C ALA A 68 17.44 30.44 -31.90
N ARG A 69 16.37 29.67 -31.63
CA ARG A 69 15.13 29.69 -32.44
C ARG A 69 14.44 31.05 -32.38
N ALA A 70 14.41 31.70 -31.21
CA ALA A 70 13.87 33.04 -31.09
C ALA A 70 14.63 34.04 -31.99
N LYS A 71 15.97 33.94 -32.04
CA LYS A 71 16.80 34.76 -32.95
C LYS A 71 16.55 34.44 -34.41
N GLU A 72 16.36 33.18 -34.77
CA GLU A 72 16.01 32.77 -36.15
C GLU A 72 14.67 33.34 -36.59
N ILE A 73 13.64 33.30 -35.73
CA ILE A 73 12.32 33.89 -36.00
C ILE A 73 12.45 35.42 -36.19
N GLN A 74 13.19 36.09 -35.32
CA GLN A 74 13.45 37.53 -35.44
C GLN A 74 14.19 37.88 -36.74
N LEU A 75 15.18 37.08 -37.13
CA LEU A 75 15.90 37.27 -38.38
C LEU A 75 14.98 37.05 -39.60
N ALA A 76 14.16 36.00 -39.59
CA ALA A 76 13.19 35.73 -40.66
C ALA A 76 12.16 36.87 -40.80
N GLN A 77 11.73 37.45 -39.67
CA GLN A 77 10.86 38.63 -39.66
C GLN A 77 11.58 39.85 -40.24
N ALA A 78 12.84 40.10 -39.86
CA ALA A 78 13.64 41.22 -40.37
C ALA A 78 13.91 41.11 -41.89
N LEU A 79 14.00 39.89 -42.41
CA LEU A 79 14.15 39.60 -43.84
C LEU A 79 12.81 39.62 -44.61
N GLY A 80 11.67 39.80 -43.93
CA GLY A 80 10.34 39.80 -44.55
C GLY A 80 9.86 38.42 -45.03
N ILE A 81 10.49 37.34 -44.58
CA ILE A 81 10.12 35.96 -44.93
C ILE A 81 8.80 35.57 -44.25
N ILE A 82 8.58 36.05 -43.04
CA ILE A 82 7.35 35.85 -42.26
C ILE A 82 6.75 37.20 -41.86
N SER A 83 5.42 37.25 -41.74
CA SER A 83 4.75 38.47 -41.29
C SER A 83 4.99 38.74 -39.79
N GLN A 84 4.79 39.99 -39.37
CA GLN A 84 4.88 40.37 -37.95
C GLN A 84 3.93 39.55 -37.07
N ASP A 85 2.72 39.25 -37.55
CA ASP A 85 1.75 38.42 -36.82
C ASP A 85 2.20 36.96 -36.71
N GLN A 86 2.78 36.39 -37.78
CA GLN A 86 3.34 35.05 -37.76
C GLN A 86 4.54 34.94 -36.81
N ALA A 87 5.41 35.96 -36.79
CA ALA A 87 6.51 36.03 -35.85
C ALA A 87 6.02 36.10 -34.39
N ALA A 88 4.98 36.90 -34.12
CA ALA A 88 4.41 37.02 -32.78
C ALA A 88 3.82 35.69 -32.27
N ILE A 89 3.08 34.96 -33.11
CA ILE A 89 2.54 33.64 -32.77
C ILE A 89 3.66 32.62 -32.54
N ALA A 90 4.69 32.62 -33.39
CA ALA A 90 5.82 31.70 -33.25
C ALA A 90 6.60 31.97 -31.94
N LEU A 91 6.85 33.24 -31.61
CA LEU A 91 7.49 33.66 -30.36
C LEU A 91 6.64 33.32 -29.12
N SER A 92 5.32 33.49 -29.17
CA SER A 92 4.45 33.14 -28.04
C SER A 92 4.43 31.63 -27.80
N SER A 93 4.32 30.82 -28.86
CA SER A 93 4.33 29.36 -28.75
C SER A 93 5.66 28.84 -28.19
N LEU A 94 6.78 29.46 -28.55
CA LEU A 94 8.10 29.11 -28.04
C LEU A 94 8.26 29.49 -26.55
N ALA A 95 7.69 30.64 -26.14
CA ALA A 95 7.68 31.06 -24.75
C ALA A 95 6.82 30.13 -23.88
N GLU A 96 5.64 29.71 -24.37
CA GLU A 96 4.79 28.72 -23.69
C GLU A 96 5.49 27.37 -23.55
N GLN A 97 6.20 26.91 -24.60
CA GLN A 97 6.98 25.68 -24.54
C GLN A 97 8.08 25.75 -23.49
N GLY A 98 8.81 26.87 -23.40
CA GLY A 98 9.82 27.09 -22.37
C GLY A 98 9.25 27.11 -20.95
N ALA A 99 8.09 27.74 -20.75
CA ALA A 99 7.42 27.79 -19.45
C ALA A 99 6.95 26.39 -18.99
N LEU A 100 6.41 25.58 -19.92
CA LEU A 100 5.99 24.21 -19.63
C LEU A 100 7.18 23.32 -19.28
N ALA A 101 8.29 23.42 -20.01
CA ALA A 101 9.52 22.67 -19.73
C ALA A 101 10.08 23.02 -18.33
N GLN A 102 10.10 24.31 -17.97
CA GLN A 102 10.50 24.75 -16.62
C GLN A 102 9.59 24.20 -15.52
N GLN A 103 8.27 24.20 -15.74
CA GLN A 103 7.31 23.65 -14.78
C GLN A 103 7.50 22.14 -14.59
N GLN A 104 7.69 21.39 -15.69
CA GLN A 104 7.97 19.96 -15.62
C GLN A 104 9.26 19.68 -14.86
N GLN A 105 10.31 20.46 -15.10
CA GLN A 105 11.58 20.32 -14.38
C GLN A 105 11.43 20.63 -12.89
N ALA A 106 10.66 21.64 -12.53
CA ALA A 106 10.35 21.96 -11.13
C ALA A 106 9.62 20.81 -10.44
N ASN A 107 8.64 20.19 -11.11
CA ASN A 107 7.94 19.01 -10.61
C ASN A 107 8.88 17.80 -10.46
N ILE A 108 9.77 17.55 -11.43
CA ILE A 108 10.76 16.47 -11.35
C ILE A 108 11.71 16.71 -10.16
N ASN A 109 12.15 17.95 -9.94
CA ASN A 109 13.01 18.29 -8.81
C ASN A 109 12.28 18.11 -7.47
N ALA A 110 11.01 18.52 -7.38
CA ALA A 110 10.19 18.32 -6.19
C ALA A 110 9.97 16.83 -5.89
N LEU A 111 9.62 16.03 -6.91
CA LEU A 111 9.46 14.58 -6.79
C LEU A 111 10.78 13.88 -6.45
N THR A 112 11.90 14.35 -6.99
CA THR A 112 13.24 13.82 -6.64
C THR A 112 13.55 14.11 -5.17
N ALA A 113 13.35 15.35 -4.71
CA ALA A 113 13.58 15.72 -3.31
C ALA A 113 12.66 14.92 -2.36
N GLN A 114 11.41 14.66 -2.75
CA GLN A 114 10.48 13.82 -2.01
C GLN A 114 10.93 12.34 -2.00
N ALA A 115 11.39 11.81 -3.13
CA ALA A 115 11.89 10.43 -3.25
C ALA A 115 13.19 10.20 -2.46
N GLU A 116 14.03 11.23 -2.31
CA GLU A 116 15.23 11.26 -1.48
C GLU A 116 14.94 11.52 0.01
N GLY A 117 13.67 11.78 0.35
CA GLY A 117 13.24 12.05 1.73
C GLY A 117 13.67 13.41 2.27
N GLN A 118 14.06 14.35 1.39
CA GLN A 118 14.49 15.70 1.72
C GLN A 118 13.38 16.77 1.57
N GLY A 119 12.14 16.37 1.30
CA GLY A 119 10.98 17.26 1.21
C GLY A 119 9.93 17.02 2.30
N PRO A 120 9.11 18.02 2.64
CA PRO A 120 7.90 17.81 3.44
C PRO A 120 7.01 16.81 2.72
N SER A 121 6.74 15.67 3.36
CA SER A 121 5.91 14.63 2.77
C SER A 121 4.44 14.99 2.98
N LEU A 122 3.62 14.81 1.94
CA LEU A 122 2.17 15.02 2.05
C LEU A 122 1.57 14.06 3.10
N ALA A 123 2.17 12.89 3.29
CA ALA A 123 1.82 11.99 4.38
C ALA A 123 2.12 12.58 5.77
N GLN A 124 3.20 13.35 5.93
CA GLN A 124 3.54 13.99 7.20
C GLN A 124 2.53 15.08 7.56
N ASP A 125 2.07 15.87 6.59
CA ASP A 125 1.00 16.84 6.80
C ASP A 125 -0.34 16.14 7.10
N PHE A 126 -0.67 15.07 6.39
CA PHE A 126 -1.88 14.29 6.65
C PHE A 126 -1.87 13.67 8.05
N LEU A 127 -0.75 13.07 8.45
CA LEU A 127 -0.56 12.47 9.76
C LEU A 127 -0.66 13.51 10.86
N THR A 128 0.04 14.63 10.73
CA THR A 128 -0.01 15.73 11.72
C THR A 128 -1.45 16.20 11.92
N ASN A 129 -2.19 16.37 10.82
CA ASN A 129 -3.61 16.76 10.87
C ASN A 129 -4.52 15.68 11.46
N ALA A 130 -4.23 14.38 11.24
CA ALA A 130 -4.99 13.27 11.79
C ALA A 130 -4.73 13.09 13.30
N THR A 131 -3.46 13.11 13.70
CA THR A 131 -3.01 13.06 15.09
C THR A 131 -3.56 14.24 15.90
N ASP A 132 -3.53 15.45 15.34
CA ASP A 132 -4.11 16.63 16.00
C ASP A 132 -5.62 16.49 16.23
N ARG A 133 -6.36 15.95 15.26
CA ARG A 133 -7.80 15.70 15.43
C ARG A 133 -8.07 14.64 16.49
N ALA A 134 -7.33 13.54 16.47
CA ALA A 134 -7.45 12.48 17.47
C ALA A 134 -7.13 12.99 18.88
N ASN A 135 -6.05 13.76 19.03
CA ASN A 135 -5.66 14.36 20.30
C ASN A 135 -6.71 15.36 20.80
N LYS A 136 -7.28 16.19 19.91
CA LYS A 136 -8.37 17.12 20.27
C LYS A 136 -9.63 16.37 20.72
N GLN A 137 -9.98 15.26 20.09
CA GLN A 137 -11.13 14.44 20.50
C GLN A 137 -10.91 13.81 21.88
N ILE A 138 -9.73 13.25 22.13
CA ILE A 138 -9.37 12.67 23.43
C ILE A 138 -9.37 13.77 24.51
N LEU A 139 -8.78 14.92 24.25
CA LEU A 139 -8.81 16.07 25.15
C LEU A 139 -10.22 16.57 25.41
N GLY A 140 -11.08 16.57 24.39
CA GLY A 140 -12.51 16.88 24.51
C GLY A 140 -13.26 15.90 25.42
N GLN A 141 -12.95 14.60 25.34
CA GLN A 141 -13.51 13.57 26.23
C GLN A 141 -13.00 13.70 27.67
N ILE A 142 -11.71 14.03 27.86
CA ILE A 142 -11.16 14.31 29.20
C ILE A 142 -11.85 15.55 29.80
N ALA A 143 -12.06 16.58 28.98
CA ALA A 143 -12.73 17.82 29.40
C ALA A 143 -14.21 17.60 29.72
N SER A 144 -14.90 16.67 29.05
CA SER A 144 -16.31 16.36 29.31
C SER A 144 -16.52 15.49 30.56
N GLN A 145 -15.51 14.73 30.99
CA GLN A 145 -15.57 13.88 32.21
C GLN A 145 -15.25 14.64 33.51
N ARG A 146 -15.58 15.93 33.58
CA ARG A 146 -15.49 16.74 34.80
C ARG A 146 -16.50 16.24 35.85
N GLY A 147 -16.09 15.26 36.65
CA GLY A 147 -16.90 14.76 37.78
C GLY A 147 -16.37 13.51 38.47
N VAL A 148 -15.57 12.69 37.78
CA VAL A 148 -15.06 11.43 38.32
C VAL A 148 -13.52 11.45 38.25
N GLN A 149 -12.87 11.70 39.39
CA GLN A 149 -11.42 11.57 39.61
C GLN A 149 -10.50 12.06 38.48
N PRO A 150 -10.24 13.38 38.36
CA PRO A 150 -9.45 13.99 37.27
C PRO A 150 -8.03 13.43 37.13
N GLY A 151 -7.44 12.88 38.20
CA GLY A 151 -6.11 12.27 38.16
C GLY A 151 -6.06 10.91 37.45
N GLN A 152 -7.18 10.17 37.41
CA GLN A 152 -7.23 8.87 36.71
C GLN A 152 -7.57 9.06 35.23
N SER A 153 -8.53 9.92 34.89
CA SER A 153 -8.91 10.21 33.50
C SER A 153 -7.75 10.84 32.72
N LEU A 154 -6.96 11.71 33.36
CA LEU A 154 -5.75 12.26 32.76
C LEU A 154 -4.71 11.18 32.46
N ARG A 155 -4.49 10.23 33.37
CA ARG A 155 -3.51 9.14 33.17
C ARG A 155 -3.95 8.19 32.06
N VAL A 156 -5.23 7.82 32.02
CA VAL A 156 -5.81 7.01 30.94
C VAL A 156 -5.69 7.76 29.61
N GLY A 157 -6.04 9.05 29.58
CA GLY A 157 -5.92 9.90 28.40
C GLY A 157 -4.49 10.00 27.86
N LEU A 158 -3.50 10.22 28.73
CA LEU A 158 -2.08 10.28 28.36
C LEU A 158 -1.56 8.94 27.84
N ASN A 159 -1.96 7.82 28.44
CA ASN A 159 -1.61 6.49 27.94
C ASN A 159 -2.22 6.22 26.56
N THR A 160 -3.46 6.64 26.33
CA THR A 160 -4.13 6.54 25.03
C THR A 160 -3.46 7.43 23.97
N ILE A 161 -3.08 8.66 24.32
CA ILE A 161 -2.32 9.56 23.41
C ILE A 161 -0.95 8.96 23.09
N GLY A 162 -0.25 8.39 24.08
CA GLY A 162 1.04 7.72 23.87
C GLY A 162 0.94 6.54 22.92
N ALA A 163 -0.05 5.65 23.10
CA ALA A 163 -0.31 4.53 22.21
C ALA A 163 -0.72 4.98 20.80
N SER A 164 -1.60 5.99 20.71
CA SER A 164 -2.02 6.61 19.44
C SER A 164 -0.84 7.21 18.67
N ASN A 165 0.06 7.92 19.35
CA ASN A 165 1.25 8.50 18.72
C ASN A 165 2.24 7.43 18.23
N GLN A 166 2.39 6.32 18.97
CA GLN A 166 3.22 5.19 18.52
C GLN A 166 2.62 4.51 17.28
N GLN A 167 1.30 4.32 17.26
CA GLN A 167 0.60 3.76 16.10
C GLN A 167 0.72 4.69 14.88
N ALA A 168 0.45 5.99 15.08
CA ALA A 168 0.59 7.02 14.06
C ALA A 168 2.03 7.08 13.50
N ALA A 169 3.06 6.95 14.34
CA ALA A 169 4.44 6.88 13.85
C ALA A 169 4.70 5.65 12.96
N SER A 170 4.09 4.51 13.27
CA SER A 170 4.19 3.29 12.44
C SER A 170 3.44 3.43 11.11
N ASP A 171 2.28 4.09 11.14
CA ASP A 171 1.47 4.35 9.96
C ASP A 171 2.16 5.40 9.08
N ALA A 172 2.79 6.40 9.68
CA ALA A 172 3.61 7.41 8.99
C ALA A 172 4.78 6.78 8.24
N ALA A 173 5.47 5.81 8.85
CA ALA A 173 6.56 5.10 8.18
C ALA A 173 6.05 4.32 6.95
N THR A 174 4.88 3.70 7.07
CA THR A 174 4.26 2.93 5.98
C THR A 174 3.74 3.86 4.87
N LEU A 175 3.08 4.95 5.22
CA LEU A 175 2.60 5.97 4.29
C LEU A 175 3.77 6.67 3.59
N LYS A 176 4.86 6.99 4.31
CA LYS A 176 6.07 7.56 3.71
C LYS A 176 6.70 6.60 2.71
N LEU A 177 6.68 5.29 3.00
CA LEU A 177 7.17 4.27 2.06
C LEU A 177 6.27 4.18 0.81
N GLN A 178 4.94 4.19 0.98
CA GLN A 178 3.98 4.22 -0.12
C GLN A 178 4.13 5.48 -0.97
N GLU A 179 4.28 6.64 -0.32
CA GLU A 179 4.51 7.94 -0.95
C GLU A 179 5.83 7.93 -1.73
N GLN A 180 6.91 7.38 -1.15
CA GLN A 180 8.19 7.22 -1.84
C GLN A 180 8.06 6.31 -3.07
N MET A 181 7.27 5.24 -2.98
CA MET A 181 7.03 4.33 -4.09
C MET A 181 6.19 4.99 -5.19
N ALA A 182 5.12 5.70 -4.83
CA ALA A 182 4.27 6.44 -5.75
C ALA A 182 5.06 7.57 -6.44
N ALA A 183 5.87 8.32 -5.70
CA ALA A 183 6.76 9.33 -6.24
C ALA A 183 7.77 8.72 -7.22
N ARG A 184 8.33 7.53 -6.92
CA ARG A 184 9.20 6.81 -7.85
C ARG A 184 8.47 6.38 -9.14
N GLN A 185 7.22 5.94 -9.06
CA GLN A 185 6.41 5.59 -10.23
C GLN A 185 6.10 6.83 -11.07
N GLN A 186 5.72 7.94 -10.44
CA GLN A 186 5.48 9.21 -11.13
C GLN A 186 6.76 9.74 -11.78
N LEU A 187 7.90 9.66 -11.08
CA LEU A 187 9.21 10.03 -11.61
C LEU A 187 9.57 9.13 -12.81
N ALA A 188 9.35 7.82 -12.73
CA ALA A 188 9.60 6.90 -13.83
C ALA A 188 8.74 7.23 -15.06
N GLY A 189 7.45 7.53 -14.85
CA GLY A 189 6.54 7.98 -15.92
C GLY A 189 6.95 9.32 -16.53
N ALA A 190 7.30 10.31 -15.69
CA ALA A 190 7.79 11.60 -16.16
C ALA A 190 9.08 11.45 -16.97
N LEU A 191 10.06 10.68 -16.49
CA LEU A 191 11.30 10.39 -17.20
C LEU A 191 11.05 9.63 -18.52
N ALA A 192 10.12 8.68 -18.54
CA ALA A 192 9.74 7.97 -19.76
C ALA A 192 9.14 8.92 -20.80
N ASN A 193 8.25 9.84 -20.37
CA ASN A 193 7.64 10.85 -21.25
C ASN A 193 8.69 11.84 -21.78
N THR A 194 9.58 12.35 -20.92
CA THR A 194 10.66 13.26 -21.34
C THR A 194 11.60 12.57 -22.34
N ARG A 195 11.93 11.30 -22.10
CA ARG A 195 12.79 10.53 -23.01
C ARG A 195 12.10 10.20 -24.34
N GLY A 196 10.79 9.96 -24.31
CA GLY A 196 9.96 9.77 -25.50
C GLY A 196 9.93 11.01 -26.39
N GLN A 197 9.65 12.18 -25.80
CA GLN A 197 9.63 13.45 -26.51
C GLN A 197 11.02 13.84 -27.06
N ALA A 198 12.09 13.61 -26.29
CA ALA A 198 13.45 13.85 -26.76
C ALA A 198 13.86 12.91 -27.90
N ALA A 199 13.42 11.64 -27.87
CA ALA A 199 13.65 10.71 -28.97
C ALA A 199 12.84 11.06 -30.22
N GLU A 200 11.60 11.55 -30.06
CA GLU A 200 10.73 11.95 -31.16
C GLU A 200 11.25 13.22 -31.85
N GLN A 201 11.63 14.26 -31.09
CA GLN A 201 12.25 15.47 -31.64
C GLN A 201 13.64 15.22 -32.25
N GLY A 202 14.44 14.32 -31.68
CA GLY A 202 15.75 13.93 -32.26
C GLY A 202 15.62 13.13 -33.55
N SER A 203 14.54 12.34 -33.70
CA SER A 203 14.29 11.54 -34.91
C SER A 203 13.68 12.36 -36.06
N GLY A 204 12.94 13.44 -35.76
CA GLY A 204 12.37 14.34 -36.76
C GLY A 204 13.40 15.18 -37.53
N ALA A 205 14.52 15.54 -36.91
CA ALA A 205 15.59 16.30 -37.58
C ALA A 205 16.51 15.42 -38.45
N THR A 206 16.53 14.10 -38.20
CA THR A 206 17.38 13.15 -38.94
C THR A 206 16.60 12.35 -40.00
N SER A 207 15.26 12.31 -39.91
CA SER A 207 14.39 11.62 -40.88
C SER A 207 14.31 12.31 -42.25
N ALA A 208 14.55 13.63 -42.31
CA ALA A 208 14.69 14.34 -43.58
C ALA A 208 15.94 13.92 -44.37
N GLN A 209 16.96 13.35 -43.69
CA GLN A 209 18.18 12.85 -44.31
C GLN A 209 18.18 11.32 -44.52
N LEU A 210 17.28 10.60 -43.82
CA LEU A 210 17.17 9.14 -43.88
C LEU A 210 15.98 8.62 -44.73
N ALA A 211 15.25 9.51 -45.41
CA ALA A 211 14.32 9.12 -46.47
C ALA A 211 15.03 8.54 -47.71
N ALA A 212 16.36 8.68 -47.80
CA ALA A 212 17.19 8.04 -48.84
C ALA A 212 17.60 6.58 -48.50
N THR A 213 17.35 6.09 -47.28
CA THR A 213 17.82 4.77 -46.80
C THR A 213 16.66 3.85 -46.37
N GLY A 214 15.45 4.13 -46.88
CA GLY A 214 14.16 3.66 -46.35
C GLY A 214 13.69 2.23 -46.68
N GLN A 215 14.54 1.27 -47.05
CA GLN A 215 14.07 -0.10 -47.36
C GLN A 215 14.42 -1.20 -46.35
N GLN A 216 15.26 -0.94 -45.34
CA GLN A 216 15.70 -1.99 -44.41
C GLN A 216 15.17 -1.85 -42.97
N SER A 217 14.50 -0.74 -42.64
CA SER A 217 14.14 -0.41 -41.23
C SER A 217 12.72 -0.80 -40.80
N SER A 218 11.88 -1.38 -41.68
CA SER A 218 10.52 -1.79 -41.32
C SER A 218 10.47 -3.02 -40.40
N VAL A 219 11.54 -3.83 -40.37
CA VAL A 219 11.63 -5.02 -39.52
C VAL A 219 11.96 -4.66 -38.07
N VAL A 220 12.77 -3.62 -37.84
CA VAL A 220 13.21 -3.21 -36.49
C VAL A 220 12.12 -2.44 -35.71
N GLY A 221 11.23 -1.74 -36.43
CA GLY A 221 10.09 -1.03 -35.83
C GLY A 221 9.08 -1.98 -35.15
N ASN A 222 8.79 -3.13 -35.78
CA ASN A 222 7.82 -4.09 -35.25
C ASN A 222 8.35 -4.87 -34.04
N THR A 223 9.63 -5.22 -33.99
CA THR A 223 10.22 -5.91 -32.83
C THR A 223 10.25 -5.03 -31.58
N ARG A 224 10.47 -3.73 -31.77
CA ARG A 224 10.55 -2.78 -30.64
C ARG A 224 9.18 -2.46 -30.06
N ALA A 225 8.13 -2.41 -30.88
CA ALA A 225 6.76 -2.26 -30.42
C ALA A 225 6.30 -3.47 -29.58
N GLN A 226 6.64 -4.69 -30.00
CA GLN A 226 6.36 -5.90 -29.23
C GLN A 226 7.12 -5.97 -27.90
N ASP A 227 8.39 -5.52 -27.85
CA ASP A 227 9.19 -5.52 -26.62
C ASP A 227 8.72 -4.47 -25.60
N LEU A 228 8.16 -3.35 -26.05
CA LEU A 228 7.55 -2.34 -25.18
C LEU A 228 6.23 -2.84 -24.57
N GLN A 229 5.42 -3.53 -25.38
CA GLN A 229 4.15 -4.09 -24.91
C GLN A 229 4.36 -5.23 -23.89
N SER A 230 5.37 -6.08 -24.08
CA SER A 230 5.69 -7.15 -23.13
C SER A 230 6.23 -6.62 -21.81
N LYS A 231 7.01 -5.53 -21.84
CA LYS A 231 7.50 -4.85 -20.63
C LYS A 231 6.38 -4.21 -19.82
N GLN A 232 5.41 -3.56 -20.47
CA GLN A 232 4.26 -2.97 -19.79
C GLN A 232 3.41 -4.03 -19.05
N LEU A 233 3.14 -5.17 -19.70
CA LEU A 233 2.41 -6.28 -19.07
C LEU A 233 3.18 -6.90 -17.89
N ALA A 234 4.50 -7.00 -18.00
CA ALA A 234 5.34 -7.51 -16.90
C ALA A 234 5.37 -6.55 -15.71
N GLU A 235 5.39 -5.24 -15.96
CA GLU A 235 5.36 -4.21 -14.91
C GLU A 235 4.00 -4.17 -14.21
N GLU A 236 2.90 -4.27 -14.96
CA GLU A 236 1.55 -4.34 -14.40
C GLU A 236 1.36 -5.59 -13.53
N ALA A 237 1.87 -6.74 -13.99
CA ALA A 237 1.84 -7.98 -13.21
C ALA A 237 2.67 -7.90 -11.92
N ALA A 238 3.83 -7.24 -11.97
CA ALA A 238 4.67 -7.01 -10.79
C ALA A 238 3.98 -6.08 -9.78
N LEU A 239 3.35 -5.00 -10.27
CA LEU A 239 2.58 -4.06 -9.45
C LEU A 239 1.42 -4.77 -8.74
N LYS A 240 0.65 -5.57 -9.50
CA LYS A 240 -0.51 -6.30 -8.96
C LYS A 240 -0.09 -7.33 -7.90
N LYS A 241 1.03 -8.02 -8.09
CA LYS A 241 1.61 -8.91 -7.06
C LYS A 241 2.02 -8.15 -5.81
N GLN A 242 2.59 -6.95 -5.97
CA GLN A 242 2.98 -6.11 -4.85
C GLN A 242 1.75 -5.62 -4.06
N THR A 243 0.69 -5.17 -4.74
CA THR A 243 -0.56 -4.74 -4.11
C THR A 243 -1.24 -5.87 -3.33
N LEU A 244 -1.23 -7.10 -3.86
CA LEU A 244 -1.74 -8.29 -3.16
C LEU A 244 -0.90 -8.65 -1.92
N ALA A 245 0.42 -8.49 -2.00
CA ALA A 245 1.30 -8.72 -0.86
C ALA A 245 1.08 -7.68 0.26
N THR A 246 0.89 -6.39 -0.07
CA THR A 246 0.57 -5.36 0.93
C THR A 246 -0.84 -5.53 1.50
N SER A 247 -1.86 -5.85 0.69
CA SER A 247 -3.23 -6.03 1.18
C SER A 247 -3.34 -7.22 2.14
N SER A 248 -2.62 -8.32 1.85
CA SER A 248 -2.58 -9.48 2.75
C SER A 248 -1.82 -9.19 4.05
N ALA A 249 -0.76 -8.38 4.00
CA ALA A 249 -0.05 -7.94 5.21
C ALA A 249 -0.94 -7.04 6.10
N GLU A 250 -1.71 -6.13 5.51
CA GLU A 250 -2.67 -5.29 6.24
C GLU A 250 -3.81 -6.12 6.86
N ALA A 251 -4.38 -7.06 6.12
CA ALA A 251 -5.40 -7.96 6.64
C ALA A 251 -4.90 -8.78 7.84
N ASN A 252 -3.67 -9.30 7.76
CA ASN A 252 -3.03 -10.01 8.88
C ASN A 252 -2.78 -9.08 10.09
N ARG A 253 -2.42 -7.83 9.85
CA ARG A 253 -2.19 -6.83 10.90
C ARG A 253 -3.50 -6.43 11.59
N GLN A 254 -4.57 -6.24 10.85
CA GLN A 254 -5.92 -6.01 11.42
C GLN A 254 -6.37 -7.21 12.26
N ALA A 255 -6.18 -8.44 11.77
CA ALA A 255 -6.49 -9.63 12.54
C ALA A 255 -5.67 -9.74 13.84
N GLN A 256 -4.42 -9.25 13.87
CA GLN A 256 -3.62 -9.18 15.09
C GLN A 256 -4.12 -8.11 16.07
N ILE A 257 -4.46 -6.92 15.57
CA ILE A 257 -5.02 -5.83 16.39
C ILE A 257 -6.36 -6.27 16.99
N GLU A 258 -7.21 -6.93 16.21
CA GLU A 258 -8.47 -7.50 16.68
C GLU A 258 -8.21 -8.55 17.77
N LYS A 259 -7.24 -9.45 17.58
CA LYS A 259 -6.84 -10.42 18.62
C LYS A 259 -6.33 -9.75 19.89
N GLU A 260 -5.53 -8.70 19.78
CA GLU A 260 -5.04 -7.94 20.94
C GLU A 260 -6.14 -7.16 21.63
N ARG A 261 -7.08 -6.58 20.87
CA ARG A 261 -8.25 -5.86 21.40
C ARG A 261 -9.22 -6.81 22.08
N ILE A 262 -9.45 -7.99 21.50
CA ILE A 262 -10.21 -9.08 22.12
C ILE A 262 -9.50 -9.55 23.39
N LYS A 263 -8.17 -9.72 23.38
CA LYS A 263 -7.39 -10.11 24.57
C LYS A 263 -7.40 -9.04 25.66
N ALA A 264 -7.35 -7.76 25.29
CA ALA A 264 -7.39 -6.63 26.22
C ALA A 264 -8.81 -6.43 26.81
N GLY A 265 -9.85 -6.56 25.99
CA GLY A 265 -11.25 -6.57 26.44
C GLY A 265 -11.57 -7.78 27.30
N LEU A 266 -11.07 -8.97 26.93
CA LEU A 266 -11.13 -10.17 27.77
C LEU A 266 -10.35 -9.99 29.07
N ALA A 267 -9.26 -9.24 29.14
CA ALA A 267 -8.55 -9.00 30.39
C ALA A 267 -9.28 -8.03 31.33
N SER A 268 -10.00 -7.03 30.79
CA SER A 268 -10.85 -6.13 31.59
C SER A 268 -12.16 -6.79 32.03
N ASP A 269 -12.74 -7.61 31.16
CA ASP A 269 -14.01 -8.29 31.42
C ASP A 269 -13.81 -9.60 32.18
N ALA A 270 -12.68 -10.31 32.05
CA ALA A 270 -12.38 -11.51 32.83
C ALA A 270 -12.26 -11.22 34.33
N ARG A 271 -11.86 -10.01 34.77
CA ARG A 271 -11.88 -9.70 36.21
C ARG A 271 -13.29 -9.50 36.78
N LYS A 272 -14.29 -9.19 35.95
CA LYS A 272 -15.70 -9.11 36.36
C LYS A 272 -16.46 -10.42 36.07
N ALA A 273 -16.13 -11.11 34.98
CA ALA A 273 -16.78 -12.34 34.55
C ALA A 273 -16.17 -13.62 35.16
N GLN A 274 -14.92 -13.63 35.67
CA GLN A 274 -14.36 -14.82 36.34
C GLN A 274 -15.06 -15.13 37.68
N SER A 275 -15.81 -14.17 38.24
CA SER A 275 -16.67 -14.39 39.41
C SER A 275 -18.04 -14.98 39.08
N GLU A 276 -18.51 -14.91 37.83
CA GLU A 276 -19.85 -15.36 37.41
C GLU A 276 -19.83 -16.45 36.32
N LEU A 277 -18.72 -16.63 35.61
CA LEU A 277 -18.58 -17.49 34.43
C LEU A 277 -17.56 -18.62 34.63
N THR A 278 -17.39 -19.11 35.85
CA THR A 278 -16.84 -20.46 36.07
C THR A 278 -17.94 -21.54 35.90
N ALA A 279 -19.18 -21.12 35.59
CA ALA A 279 -20.33 -22.02 35.45
C ALA A 279 -20.89 -22.20 34.02
N GLY A 280 -20.37 -21.54 32.98
CA GLY A 280 -20.90 -21.80 31.63
C GLY A 280 -20.25 -21.06 30.46
N ILE A 281 -19.71 -21.85 29.54
CA ILE A 281 -19.59 -21.56 28.09
C ILE A 281 -18.39 -20.67 27.64
N GLY A 282 -17.21 -21.29 27.54
CA GLY A 282 -16.63 -21.69 26.24
C GLY A 282 -16.28 -20.68 25.13
N GLY A 283 -16.09 -19.37 25.39
CA GLY A 283 -15.94 -18.37 24.32
C GLY A 283 -14.53 -18.06 23.76
N ALA A 284 -13.43 -18.35 24.48
CA ALA A 284 -12.10 -17.80 24.11
C ALA A 284 -11.11 -18.81 23.49
N ALA A 285 -11.48 -20.08 23.33
CA ALA A 285 -10.58 -21.14 22.85
C ALA A 285 -10.55 -21.32 21.31
N ALA A 286 -11.47 -20.70 20.56
CA ALA A 286 -11.64 -21.01 19.14
C ALA A 286 -10.57 -20.42 18.21
N ALA A 287 -9.91 -19.31 18.58
CA ALA A 287 -8.92 -18.66 17.71
C ALA A 287 -7.55 -19.37 17.63
N ALA A 288 -7.31 -20.38 18.49
CA ALA A 288 -6.07 -21.17 18.51
C ALA A 288 -6.23 -22.58 17.87
N ALA A 289 -7.43 -22.96 17.43
CA ALA A 289 -7.76 -24.32 17.03
C ALA A 289 -7.65 -24.59 15.51
N SER A 290 -6.85 -23.81 14.77
CA SER A 290 -6.58 -24.12 13.35
C SER A 290 -5.47 -25.15 13.14
N ASP A 291 -4.79 -25.57 14.22
CA ASP A 291 -3.80 -26.64 14.21
C ASP A 291 -4.43 -27.97 13.77
N LYS A 292 -3.80 -28.63 12.79
CA LYS A 292 -4.19 -29.95 12.29
C LYS A 292 -4.25 -30.99 13.41
N ASN A 293 -3.41 -30.86 14.44
CA ASN A 293 -3.38 -31.78 15.57
C ASN A 293 -4.60 -31.65 16.50
N LEU A 294 -5.35 -30.55 16.39
CA LEU A 294 -6.57 -30.31 17.16
C LEU A 294 -7.84 -30.61 16.37
N LYS A 295 -7.72 -31.00 15.09
CA LYS A 295 -8.84 -31.36 14.21
C LYS A 295 -8.89 -32.87 14.02
N LYS A 296 -10.11 -33.42 13.96
CA LYS A 296 -10.37 -34.82 13.61
C LYS A 296 -11.35 -34.83 12.42
N ASP A 297 -11.32 -35.91 11.64
CA ASP A 297 -12.24 -36.14 10.51
C ASP A 297 -12.17 -35.11 9.37
N GLU A 298 -10.95 -34.75 8.94
CA GLU A 298 -10.73 -33.88 7.78
C GLU A 298 -11.19 -34.56 6.48
N LYS A 299 -12.38 -34.19 6.00
CA LYS A 299 -12.86 -34.57 4.66
C LYS A 299 -12.84 -33.35 3.75
N ILE A 300 -12.43 -33.55 2.50
CA ILE A 300 -12.51 -32.51 1.47
C ILE A 300 -13.99 -32.21 1.23
N ALA A 301 -14.39 -30.98 1.50
CA ALA A 301 -15.78 -30.55 1.55
C ALA A 301 -16.33 -30.13 0.17
N ASP A 302 -16.02 -30.91 -0.88
CA ASP A 302 -16.24 -30.51 -2.28
C ASP A 302 -17.72 -30.23 -2.58
N MET A 303 -18.62 -31.15 -2.21
CA MET A 303 -20.05 -31.00 -2.44
C MET A 303 -20.70 -29.89 -1.61
N SER A 304 -20.23 -29.63 -0.39
CA SER A 304 -20.85 -28.60 0.46
C SER A 304 -20.48 -27.19 0.00
N VAL A 305 -19.26 -26.99 -0.50
CA VAL A 305 -18.84 -25.72 -1.11
C VAL A 305 -19.58 -25.47 -2.42
N LYS A 306 -19.72 -26.49 -3.28
CA LYS A 306 -20.49 -26.36 -4.52
C LYS A 306 -21.96 -26.00 -4.25
N ASN A 307 -22.62 -26.73 -3.35
CA ASN A 307 -24.03 -26.46 -3.03
C ASN A 307 -24.22 -25.07 -2.39
N PHE A 308 -23.24 -24.61 -1.60
CA PHE A 308 -23.21 -23.25 -1.07
C PHE A 308 -23.14 -22.22 -2.21
N LEU A 309 -22.17 -22.35 -3.13
CA LEU A 309 -22.01 -21.44 -4.25
C LEU A 309 -23.23 -21.43 -5.20
N ASP A 310 -23.80 -22.60 -5.49
CA ASP A 310 -24.98 -22.73 -6.36
C ASP A 310 -26.25 -22.12 -5.74
N ALA A 311 -26.29 -22.02 -4.40
CA ALA A 311 -27.42 -21.43 -3.69
C ALA A 311 -27.42 -19.89 -3.71
N LEU A 312 -26.25 -19.27 -3.81
CA LEU A 312 -26.09 -17.81 -3.75
C LEU A 312 -26.37 -17.17 -5.10
N LYS A 313 -27.20 -16.12 -5.11
CA LYS A 313 -27.41 -15.27 -6.29
C LYS A 313 -27.13 -13.82 -5.94
N ALA A 314 -26.61 -13.06 -6.90
CA ALA A 314 -26.45 -11.62 -6.72
C ALA A 314 -27.80 -10.93 -6.93
N HIS A 315 -28.28 -10.22 -5.90
CA HIS A 315 -29.48 -9.39 -6.00
C HIS A 315 -29.09 -7.92 -5.86
N GLU A 316 -29.66 -7.06 -6.69
CA GLU A 316 -29.63 -5.61 -6.50
C GLU A 316 -30.91 -5.19 -5.77
N TYR A 317 -30.78 -4.52 -4.62
CA TYR A 317 -31.93 -4.11 -3.82
C TYR A 317 -31.73 -2.75 -3.15
N LYS A 318 -32.84 -2.19 -2.66
CA LYS A 318 -32.88 -1.05 -1.75
C LYS A 318 -33.64 -1.47 -0.50
N TYR A 319 -33.26 -0.91 0.65
CA TYR A 319 -34.04 -1.09 1.86
C TYR A 319 -35.38 -0.38 1.74
N LYS A 320 -36.41 -0.93 2.38
CA LYS A 320 -37.73 -0.29 2.47
C LYS A 320 -37.63 0.99 3.32
N GLU A 321 -38.55 1.92 3.12
CA GLU A 321 -38.53 3.21 3.83
C GLU A 321 -38.64 3.04 5.35
N GLU A 322 -39.39 2.03 5.81
CA GLU A 322 -39.57 1.73 7.23
C GLU A 322 -38.30 1.18 7.91
N ALA A 323 -37.33 0.71 7.12
CA ALA A 323 -36.04 0.24 7.63
C ALA A 323 -35.00 1.38 7.73
N GLN A 324 -35.30 2.58 7.20
CA GLN A 324 -34.40 3.72 7.26
C GLN A 324 -34.16 4.14 8.71
N GLY A 325 -32.89 4.32 9.09
CA GLY A 325 -32.49 4.70 10.45
C GLY A 325 -31.97 3.54 11.30
N LEU A 326 -32.13 2.29 10.85
CA LEU A 326 -31.42 1.16 11.44
C LEU A 326 -29.91 1.26 11.15
N PRO A 327 -29.02 0.86 12.07
CA PRO A 327 -27.57 0.88 11.84
C PRO A 327 -27.19 0.09 10.58
N GLY A 328 -26.51 0.75 9.65
CA GLY A 328 -26.08 0.14 8.38
C GLY A 328 -27.12 0.14 7.26
N VAL A 329 -28.29 0.73 7.46
CA VAL A 329 -29.32 0.90 6.41
C VAL A 329 -29.26 2.30 5.81
N ASP A 330 -29.19 2.37 4.47
CA ASP A 330 -29.28 3.61 3.71
C ASP A 330 -30.18 3.48 2.46
N ASN A 331 -30.42 4.60 1.77
CA ASN A 331 -31.30 4.68 0.59
C ASN A 331 -30.61 4.35 -0.74
N LYS A 332 -29.37 3.85 -0.68
CA LYS A 332 -28.60 3.51 -1.87
C LYS A 332 -28.97 2.11 -2.36
N LYS A 333 -28.56 1.82 -3.59
CA LYS A 333 -28.65 0.48 -4.17
C LYS A 333 -27.51 -0.35 -3.58
N HIS A 334 -27.85 -1.55 -3.11
CA HIS A 334 -26.92 -2.54 -2.57
C HIS A 334 -26.94 -3.77 -3.47
N ILE A 335 -25.81 -4.46 -3.57
CA ILE A 335 -25.69 -5.73 -4.28
C ILE A 335 -25.15 -6.77 -3.29
N SER A 336 -25.98 -7.74 -2.93
CA SER A 336 -25.57 -8.87 -2.09
C SER A 336 -26.52 -10.06 -2.23
N PRO A 337 -26.09 -11.28 -1.89
CA PRO A 337 -27.00 -12.42 -1.73
C PRO A 337 -27.91 -12.24 -0.52
N MET A 338 -29.10 -12.81 -0.61
CA MET A 338 -30.10 -12.71 0.48
C MET A 338 -29.79 -13.72 1.59
N ALA A 339 -30.08 -13.38 2.85
CA ALA A 339 -29.85 -14.28 3.99
C ALA A 339 -30.51 -15.65 3.81
N GLN A 340 -31.70 -15.70 3.21
CA GLN A 340 -32.45 -16.93 2.93
C GLN A 340 -31.74 -17.84 1.91
N GLU A 341 -30.86 -17.30 1.08
CA GLU A 341 -30.06 -18.10 0.13
C GLU A 341 -28.93 -18.83 0.84
N PHE A 342 -28.31 -18.21 1.85
CA PHE A 342 -27.33 -18.87 2.70
C PHE A 342 -27.94 -20.10 3.40
N GLU A 343 -29.20 -20.01 3.86
CA GLU A 343 -29.89 -21.11 4.54
C GLU A 343 -30.17 -22.34 3.67
N LYS A 344 -30.10 -22.21 2.34
CA LYS A 344 -30.31 -23.34 1.41
C LYS A 344 -29.16 -24.35 1.43
N SER A 345 -28.03 -24.00 2.04
CA SER A 345 -26.85 -24.85 2.17
C SER A 345 -26.50 -25.06 3.64
N ASP A 346 -25.98 -26.24 3.98
CA ASP A 346 -25.58 -26.53 5.36
C ASP A 346 -24.43 -25.64 5.85
N MET A 347 -23.55 -25.23 4.93
CA MET A 347 -22.47 -24.29 5.22
C MET A 347 -23.01 -22.88 5.51
N GLY A 348 -23.93 -22.39 4.68
CA GLY A 348 -24.46 -21.03 4.82
C GLY A 348 -25.41 -20.85 6.01
N LYS A 349 -26.12 -21.89 6.47
CA LYS A 349 -26.97 -21.83 7.67
C LYS A 349 -26.23 -21.28 8.90
N GLY A 350 -24.96 -21.64 9.09
CA GLY A 350 -24.15 -21.18 10.22
C GLY A 350 -23.79 -19.69 10.17
N MET A 351 -24.00 -19.02 9.03
CA MET A 351 -23.75 -17.60 8.82
C MET A 351 -25.00 -16.75 8.99
N VAL A 352 -26.17 -17.36 9.13
CA VAL A 352 -27.42 -16.61 9.28
C VAL A 352 -27.77 -16.57 10.76
N VAL A 353 -28.07 -15.37 11.24
CA VAL A 353 -28.52 -15.13 12.62
C VAL A 353 -29.93 -14.55 12.55
N ASP A 354 -30.85 -15.19 13.27
CA ASP A 354 -32.20 -14.65 13.46
C ASP A 354 -32.14 -13.52 14.50
N THR A 355 -32.58 -12.31 14.13
CA THR A 355 -32.79 -11.18 15.06
C THR A 355 -34.27 -10.80 15.10
N PRO A 356 -34.71 -10.04 16.12
CA PRO A 356 -36.09 -9.55 16.17
C PRO A 356 -36.52 -8.74 14.94
N GLU A 357 -35.57 -8.07 14.27
CA GLU A 357 -35.78 -7.25 13.09
C GLU A 357 -35.75 -8.04 11.77
N GLY A 358 -35.32 -9.30 11.81
CA GLY A 358 -35.24 -10.18 10.65
C GLY A 358 -33.99 -11.07 10.64
N LYS A 359 -33.74 -11.73 9.50
CA LYS A 359 -32.54 -12.56 9.33
C LYS A 359 -31.36 -11.70 8.86
N ILE A 360 -30.23 -11.79 9.55
CA ILE A 360 -28.99 -11.11 9.17
C ILE A 360 -27.89 -12.11 8.81
N VAL A 361 -26.98 -11.71 7.93
CA VAL A 361 -25.79 -12.50 7.60
C VAL A 361 -24.61 -12.04 8.46
N ASP A 362 -24.07 -12.95 9.26
CA ASP A 362 -22.84 -12.78 10.02
C ASP A 362 -21.64 -13.00 9.08
N TYR A 363 -21.21 -11.89 8.44
CA TYR A 363 -20.08 -11.90 7.51
C TYR A 363 -18.76 -12.32 8.18
N ALA A 364 -18.60 -12.15 9.50
CA ALA A 364 -17.40 -12.60 10.19
C ALA A 364 -17.31 -14.13 10.18
N LYS A 365 -18.44 -14.82 10.37
CA LYS A 365 -18.51 -16.30 10.19
C LYS A 365 -18.42 -16.73 8.73
N SER A 366 -18.76 -15.87 7.79
CA SER A 366 -18.71 -16.19 6.35
C SER A 366 -17.28 -16.28 5.79
N ALA A 367 -16.29 -15.65 6.43
CA ALA A 367 -14.92 -15.55 5.92
C ALA A 367 -14.31 -16.93 5.60
N GLY A 368 -14.49 -17.92 6.47
CA GLY A 368 -13.97 -19.27 6.25
C GLY A 368 -14.58 -19.96 5.02
N ALA A 369 -15.87 -19.79 4.80
CA ALA A 369 -16.56 -20.35 3.63
C ALA A 369 -16.23 -19.60 2.34
N LEU A 370 -16.02 -18.28 2.41
CA LEU A 370 -15.55 -17.50 1.26
C LEU A 370 -14.16 -18.00 0.81
N PHE A 371 -13.23 -18.22 1.74
CA PHE A 371 -11.92 -18.78 1.40
C PHE A 371 -12.01 -20.22 0.85
N ALA A 372 -12.87 -21.06 1.44
CA ALA A 372 -13.12 -22.40 0.91
C ALA A 372 -13.71 -22.37 -0.51
N SER A 373 -14.60 -21.41 -0.78
CA SER A 373 -15.20 -21.20 -2.10
C SER A 373 -14.16 -20.77 -3.14
N LEU A 374 -13.28 -19.82 -2.79
CA LEU A 374 -12.18 -19.38 -3.66
C LEU A 374 -11.21 -20.52 -3.97
N ALA A 375 -10.87 -21.34 -2.97
CA ALA A 375 -10.03 -22.52 -3.16
C ALA A 375 -10.67 -23.53 -4.12
N HIS A 376 -11.97 -23.82 -3.94
CA HIS A 376 -12.72 -24.71 -4.83
C HIS A 376 -12.83 -24.18 -6.27
N ILE A 377 -13.03 -22.87 -6.46
CA ILE A 377 -13.03 -22.25 -7.80
C ILE A 377 -11.66 -22.41 -8.48
N ASN A 378 -10.57 -22.22 -7.74
CA ASN A 378 -9.21 -22.42 -8.25
C ASN A 378 -8.97 -23.87 -8.68
N ASP A 379 -9.41 -24.85 -7.88
CA ASP A 379 -9.28 -26.27 -8.23
C ASP A 379 -10.09 -26.63 -9.49
N ARG A 380 -11.30 -26.06 -9.67
CA ARG A 380 -12.08 -26.23 -10.90
C ARG A 380 -11.40 -25.60 -12.10
N LEU A 381 -10.83 -24.40 -11.94
CA LEU A 381 -10.12 -23.71 -13.01
C LEU A 381 -8.92 -24.54 -13.50
N LYS A 382 -8.11 -25.07 -12.57
CA LYS A 382 -7.00 -25.97 -12.91
C LYS A 382 -7.43 -27.21 -13.68
N LYS A 383 -8.54 -27.85 -13.27
CA LYS A 383 -9.09 -29.01 -13.98
C LYS A 383 -9.47 -28.66 -15.42
N ILE A 384 -10.12 -27.51 -15.64
CA ILE A 384 -10.49 -27.04 -16.98
C ILE A 384 -9.23 -26.75 -17.81
N GLU A 385 -8.22 -26.08 -17.24
CA GLU A 385 -6.95 -25.79 -17.93
C GLU A 385 -6.17 -27.07 -18.29
N GLU A 386 -6.27 -28.13 -17.50
CA GLU A 386 -5.69 -29.44 -17.79
C GLU A 386 -6.47 -30.18 -18.89
N GLU A 387 -7.80 -30.13 -18.86
CA GLU A 387 -8.66 -30.68 -19.91
C GLU A 387 -8.40 -29.99 -21.26
N GLU A 388 -8.27 -28.66 -21.28
CA GLU A 388 -7.96 -27.88 -22.49
C GLU A 388 -6.55 -28.16 -23.03
N LYS A 389 -5.57 -28.49 -22.18
CA LYS A 389 -4.20 -28.86 -22.64
C LYS A 389 -4.14 -30.25 -23.25
N ASN A 390 -5.06 -31.12 -22.89
CA ASN A 390 -5.11 -32.51 -23.35
C ASN A 390 -6.07 -32.71 -24.53
N ALA A 391 -6.88 -31.71 -24.86
CA ALA A 391 -7.73 -31.65 -26.05
C ALA A 391 -6.96 -31.06 -27.25
#